data_AF-A0A2Z2KRH5-F1
#
_entry.id   AF-A0A2Z2KRH5-F1
#
_cell.length_a   1.000
_cell.length_b   1.000
_cell.length_c   1.000
_cell.angle_alpha   90.00
_cell.angle_beta   90.00
_cell.angle_gamma   90.00
#
_symmetry.space_group_name_H-M   'P 1'
#
loop_
_entity.id
_entity.type
_entity.pdbx_description
1 polymer ?
#
loop_
_entity_poly.entity_id
_entity_poly.type
_entity_poly.pdbx_seq_one_letter_code
_entity_poly.pdbx_strand_id
1 'polypeptide(L)'
;MVYYIVSSYQNKQGDIFLNATATNDLGLNSSTNRVEILSAPINYGNLGEALAKMFQDCIRHPHWTEEVDGSVEEVLGIKPYSKFRKLHLNVIIIMDQEKNIYTLKPTIRKNNGYVSEGKDYIILSTDSNYDSLGEAVIKAFQSAR
;
A
#
# COMPACT_ATOMS: atom_id res chain seq x y z
N MET A 1 1.41 12.55 16.10
CA MET A 1 1.20 12.19 14.68
C MET A 1 1.24 10.68 14.56
N VAL A 2 0.09 10.06 14.70
CA VAL A 2 -0.12 8.63 14.46
C VAL A 2 -0.55 8.46 13.01
N TYR A 3 0.33 7.91 12.18
CA TYR A 3 -0.01 7.54 10.81
C TYR A 3 0.35 6.07 10.54
N TYR A 4 -0.42 5.45 9.67
CA TYR A 4 -0.22 4.07 9.24
C TYR A 4 -0.04 4.03 7.73
N ILE A 5 0.78 3.10 7.25
CA ILE A 5 1.08 2.96 5.83
C ILE A 5 0.69 1.57 5.36
N VAL A 6 0.08 1.52 4.18
CA VAL A 6 -0.11 0.32 3.38
C VAL A 6 0.58 0.58 2.03
N SER A 7 1.54 -0.27 1.69
CA SER A 7 2.15 -0.26 0.36
C SER A 7 1.28 -1.08 -0.57
N SER A 8 0.78 -0.46 -1.64
CA SER A 8 -0.04 -1.13 -2.64
C SER A 8 0.76 -1.33 -3.93
N TYR A 9 0.69 -2.51 -4.52
CA TYR A 9 1.38 -2.86 -5.75
C TYR A 9 0.40 -3.38 -6.79
N GLN A 10 0.63 -3.10 -8.07
CA GLN A 10 -0.18 -3.64 -9.17
C GLN A 10 0.69 -4.30 -10.23
N ASN A 11 0.39 -5.54 -10.60
CA ASN A 11 1.10 -6.24 -11.69
C ASN A 11 0.53 -5.87 -13.07
N LYS A 12 1.07 -6.45 -14.14
CA LYS A 12 0.59 -6.22 -15.51
C LYS A 12 -0.78 -6.82 -15.82
N GLN A 13 -1.21 -7.82 -15.04
CA GLN A 13 -2.52 -8.46 -15.16
C GLN A 13 -3.62 -7.62 -14.51
N GLY A 14 -3.25 -6.60 -13.72
CA GLY A 14 -4.18 -5.73 -13.00
C GLY A 14 -4.46 -6.21 -11.58
N ASP A 15 -3.84 -7.31 -11.12
CA ASP A 15 -3.96 -7.78 -9.75
C ASP A 15 -3.29 -6.77 -8.81
N ILE A 16 -3.90 -6.57 -7.64
CA ILE A 16 -3.41 -5.66 -6.60
C ILE A 16 -2.95 -6.45 -5.38
N PHE A 17 -1.78 -6.10 -4.88
CA PHE A 17 -1.20 -6.60 -3.64
C PHE A 17 -1.18 -5.47 -2.62
N LEU A 18 -1.84 -5.65 -1.48
CA LEU A 18 -1.80 -4.70 -0.37
C LEU A 18 -0.88 -5.28 0.71
N ASN A 19 0.12 -4.51 1.13
CA ASN A 19 1.09 -4.93 2.13
C ASN A 19 1.12 -3.93 3.28
N ALA A 20 0.84 -4.43 4.49
CA ALA A 20 0.94 -3.64 5.70
C ALA A 20 2.42 -3.30 5.94
N THR A 21 2.67 -2.12 6.50
CA THR A 21 4.01 -1.73 6.91
C THR A 21 4.03 -1.45 8.40
N ALA A 22 5.14 -1.79 9.04
CA ALA A 22 5.39 -1.50 10.45
C ALA A 22 6.54 -0.49 10.59
N THR A 23 6.53 0.29 11.67
CA THR A 23 7.60 1.26 11.97
C THR A 23 8.61 0.60 12.90
N ASN A 24 9.90 0.73 12.62
CA ASN A 24 10.94 0.30 13.56
C ASN A 24 11.24 1.40 14.62
N ASP A 25 12.07 1.07 15.61
CA ASP A 25 12.42 1.99 16.70
C ASP A 25 13.15 3.27 16.23
N LEU A 26 13.71 3.25 15.01
CA LEU A 26 14.36 4.40 14.37
C LEU A 26 13.39 5.25 13.54
N GLY A 27 12.09 4.92 13.53
CA GLY A 27 11.08 5.62 12.75
C GLY A 27 11.07 5.26 11.26
N LEU A 28 11.77 4.22 10.85
CA LEU A 28 11.78 3.73 9.46
C LEU A 28 10.64 2.74 9.25
N ASN A 29 9.95 2.88 8.11
CA ASN A 29 8.87 1.97 7.72
C ASN A 29 9.46 0.77 6.96
N SER A 30 9.06 -0.44 7.37
CA SER A 30 9.41 -1.67 6.68
C SER A 30 8.14 -2.42 6.27
N SER A 31 8.18 -3.08 5.11
CA SER A 31 7.16 -4.04 4.71
C SER A 31 7.02 -5.13 5.78
N THR A 32 5.83 -5.71 5.87
CA THR A 32 5.57 -6.88 6.71
C THR A 32 5.37 -8.13 5.86
N ASN A 33 5.28 -9.29 6.51
CA ASN A 33 4.83 -10.53 5.87
C ASN A 33 3.31 -10.60 5.60
N ARG A 34 2.53 -9.58 5.98
CA ARG A 34 1.07 -9.52 5.78
C ARG A 34 0.74 -8.93 4.42
N VAL A 35 0.24 -9.77 3.52
CA VAL A 35 -0.13 -9.37 2.15
C VAL A 35 -1.54 -9.87 1.83
N GLU A 36 -2.38 -8.96 1.36
CA GLU A 36 -3.68 -9.27 0.75
C GLU A 36 -3.57 -9.19 -0.77
N ILE A 37 -4.14 -10.16 -1.47
CA ILE A 37 -4.06 -10.28 -2.94
C ILE A 37 -5.45 -10.23 -3.53
N LEU A 38 -5.69 -9.27 -4.42
CA LEU A 38 -6.94 -9.12 -5.16
C LEU A 38 -6.69 -9.32 -6.65
N SER A 39 -7.31 -10.34 -7.23
CA SER A 39 -7.20 -10.64 -8.66
C SER A 39 -8.14 -9.78 -9.51
N ALA A 40 -7.70 -9.43 -10.72
CA ALA A 40 -8.55 -8.75 -11.69
C ALA A 40 -9.65 -9.69 -12.26
N PRO A 41 -10.85 -9.17 -12.60
CA PRO A 41 -11.29 -7.78 -12.48
C PRO A 41 -11.60 -7.39 -11.03
N ILE A 42 -11.11 -6.23 -10.61
CA ILE A 42 -11.24 -5.78 -9.23
C ILE A 42 -12.55 -5.04 -9.00
N ASN A 43 -13.34 -5.52 -8.05
CA ASN A 43 -14.47 -4.80 -7.49
C ASN A 43 -13.98 -3.74 -6.48
N TYR A 44 -14.46 -2.50 -6.61
CA TYR A 44 -13.99 -1.39 -5.79
C TYR A 44 -14.32 -1.56 -4.30
N GLY A 45 -15.55 -1.96 -3.96
CA GLY A 45 -15.95 -2.26 -2.59
C GLY A 45 -15.04 -3.29 -1.93
N ASN A 46 -14.74 -4.42 -2.61
CA ASN A 46 -13.83 -5.44 -2.08
C ASN A 46 -12.41 -4.90 -1.86
N LEU A 47 -11.90 -4.06 -2.78
CA LEU A 47 -10.59 -3.43 -2.63
C LEU A 47 -10.55 -2.44 -1.45
N GLY A 48 -11.60 -1.63 -1.29
CA GLY A 48 -11.73 -0.71 -0.16
C GLY A 48 -11.82 -1.44 1.18
N GLU A 49 -12.59 -2.54 1.23
CA GLU A 49 -12.70 -3.38 2.43
C GLU A 49 -11.35 -4.03 2.77
N ALA A 50 -10.66 -4.61 1.78
CA ALA A 50 -9.34 -5.22 1.98
C ALA A 50 -8.32 -4.18 2.47
N LEU A 51 -8.33 -2.98 1.91
CA LEU A 51 -7.46 -1.89 2.36
C LEU A 51 -7.77 -1.46 3.80
N ALA A 52 -9.05 -1.35 4.17
CA ALA A 52 -9.43 -1.05 5.54
C ALA A 52 -8.94 -2.12 6.53
N LYS A 53 -9.04 -3.41 6.16
CA LYS A 53 -8.48 -4.53 6.95
C LYS A 53 -6.97 -4.42 7.11
N MET A 54 -6.25 -4.11 6.03
CA MET A 54 -4.80 -3.90 6.10
C MET A 54 -4.40 -2.75 7.03
N PHE A 55 -5.17 -1.67 7.08
CA PHE A 55 -4.94 -0.62 8.06
C PHE A 55 -5.21 -1.06 9.50
N GLN A 56 -6.20 -1.93 9.74
CA GLN A 56 -6.40 -2.53 11.06
C GLN A 56 -5.20 -3.39 11.48
N ASP A 57 -4.57 -4.10 10.54
CA ASP A 57 -3.35 -4.85 10.81
C ASP A 57 -2.18 -3.91 11.16
N CYS A 58 -2.02 -2.80 10.45
CA CYS A 58 -1.03 -1.77 10.81
C CYS A 58 -1.29 -1.19 12.21
N ILE A 59 -2.55 -0.99 12.60
CA ILE A 59 -2.93 -0.51 13.94
C ILE A 59 -2.59 -1.54 15.03
N ARG A 60 -2.85 -2.82 14.78
CA ARG A 60 -2.56 -3.92 15.71
C ARG A 60 -1.07 -4.19 15.86
N HIS A 61 -0.31 -3.99 14.78
CA HIS A 61 1.12 -4.23 14.71
C HIS A 61 1.85 -2.96 14.26
N PRO A 62 1.83 -1.89 15.08
CA PRO A 62 2.42 -0.60 14.70
C PRO A 62 3.95 -0.66 14.64
N HIS A 63 4.54 -1.61 15.36
CA HIS A 63 5.97 -1.80 15.49
C HIS A 63 6.42 -3.08 14.80
N TRP A 64 7.60 -2.99 14.19
CA TRP A 64 8.25 -4.15 13.61
C TRP A 64 8.63 -5.16 14.70
N THR A 65 8.34 -6.44 14.46
CA THR A 65 8.75 -7.57 15.29
C THR A 65 9.18 -8.72 14.40
N GLU A 66 9.93 -9.68 14.93
CA GLU A 66 10.33 -10.89 14.18
C GLU A 66 9.12 -11.66 13.59
N GLU A 67 7.94 -11.56 14.22
CA GLU A 67 6.72 -12.25 13.79
C GLU A 67 6.06 -11.62 12.55
N VAL A 68 6.24 -10.31 12.36
CA VAL A 68 5.66 -9.56 11.23
C VAL A 68 6.71 -9.08 10.24
N ASP A 69 7.98 -9.42 10.45
CA ASP A 69 9.06 -9.12 9.51
C ASP A 69 8.89 -9.86 8.19
N GLY A 70 9.21 -9.17 7.10
CA GLY A 70 9.21 -9.73 5.76
C GLY A 70 9.32 -8.67 4.68
N SER A 71 9.56 -9.10 3.45
CA SER A 71 9.45 -8.23 2.28
C SER A 71 8.47 -8.81 1.28
N VAL A 72 7.72 -7.90 0.63
CA VAL A 72 6.62 -8.24 -0.27
C VAL A 72 7.09 -9.16 -1.41
N GLU A 73 8.31 -9.00 -1.90
CA GLU A 73 8.86 -9.85 -2.95
C GLU A 73 9.18 -11.27 -2.47
N GLU A 74 9.50 -11.48 -1.19
CA GLU A 74 9.68 -12.83 -0.66
C GLU A 74 8.35 -13.53 -0.53
N VAL A 75 7.36 -12.83 0.05
CA VAL A 75 6.00 -13.34 0.27
C VAL A 75 5.35 -13.75 -1.06
N LEU A 76 5.60 -12.98 -2.12
CA LEU A 76 5.09 -13.26 -3.46
C LEU A 76 5.99 -14.21 -4.28
N GLY A 77 7.13 -14.64 -3.76
CA GLY A 77 8.07 -15.52 -4.46
C GLY A 77 8.79 -14.88 -5.66
N ILE A 78 8.91 -13.55 -5.70
CA ILE A 78 9.47 -12.77 -6.82
C ILE A 78 10.84 -12.17 -6.43
N LYS A 79 11.80 -13.03 -6.12
CA LYS A 79 13.18 -12.59 -5.82
C LYS A 79 14.01 -12.38 -7.10
N PRO A 80 14.96 -11.43 -7.12
CA PRO A 80 15.25 -10.40 -6.10
C PRO A 80 14.29 -9.18 -6.19
N TYR A 81 14.32 -8.26 -5.21
CA TYR A 81 13.51 -7.02 -5.23
C TYR A 81 13.66 -6.21 -6.53
N SER A 82 14.85 -6.26 -7.16
CA SER A 82 15.09 -5.60 -8.44
C SER A 82 14.26 -6.16 -9.60
N LYS A 83 13.84 -7.43 -9.52
CA LYS A 83 12.87 -8.05 -10.42
C LYS A 83 11.45 -7.64 -10.05
N PHE A 84 11.10 -7.75 -8.77
CA PHE A 84 9.77 -7.37 -8.26
C PHE A 84 9.38 -5.95 -8.70
N ARG A 85 10.26 -4.97 -8.46
CA ARG A 85 9.97 -3.55 -8.75
C ARG A 85 9.76 -3.24 -10.23
N LYS A 86 10.33 -4.02 -11.14
CA LYS A 86 10.17 -3.86 -12.60
C LYS A 86 8.81 -4.36 -13.08
N LEU A 87 8.20 -5.26 -12.32
CA LEU A 87 6.93 -5.90 -12.67
C LEU A 87 5.72 -5.19 -12.07
N HIS A 88 5.91 -4.35 -11.05
CA HIS A 88 4.81 -3.77 -10.27
C HIS A 88 4.82 -2.25 -10.25
N LEU A 89 3.67 -1.63 -10.51
CA LEU A 89 3.42 -0.23 -10.12
C LEU A 89 3.26 -0.16 -8.60
N ASN A 90 3.43 1.01 -8.01
CA ASN A 90 3.25 1.20 -6.57
C ASN A 90 2.50 2.49 -6.25
N VAL A 91 1.60 2.39 -5.27
CA VAL A 91 0.93 3.50 -4.61
C VAL A 91 1.17 3.34 -3.12
N ILE A 92 1.66 4.40 -2.47
CA ILE A 92 1.80 4.44 -1.02
C ILE A 92 0.51 5.02 -0.46
N ILE A 93 -0.17 4.30 0.42
CA ILE A 93 -1.43 4.74 1.02
C ILE A 93 -1.17 5.01 2.50
N ILE A 94 -1.42 6.24 2.92
CA ILE A 94 -1.20 6.70 4.29
C ILE A 94 -2.55 7.01 4.92
N MET A 95 -2.80 6.46 6.10
CA MET A 95 -3.90 6.87 6.97
C MET A 95 -3.36 7.78 8.06
N ASP A 96 -3.81 9.03 8.09
CA ASP A 96 -3.57 9.98 9.19
C ASP A 96 -4.82 9.97 10.08
N GLN A 97 -4.74 9.30 11.22
CA GLN A 97 -5.88 9.16 12.14
C GLN A 97 -6.25 10.47 12.81
N GLU A 98 -5.28 11.33 13.10
CA GLU A 98 -5.53 12.62 13.75
C GLU A 98 -6.32 13.55 12.83
N LYS A 99 -6.11 13.43 11.51
CA LYS A 99 -6.81 14.23 10.49
C LYS A 99 -8.00 13.53 9.85
N ASN A 100 -8.28 12.28 10.19
CA ASN A 100 -9.32 11.46 9.55
C ASN A 100 -9.22 11.44 8.02
N ILE A 101 -8.00 11.26 7.48
CA ILE A 101 -7.78 11.19 6.04
C ILE A 101 -6.97 9.98 5.59
N TYR A 102 -7.30 9.49 4.39
CA TYR A 102 -6.42 8.70 3.55
C TYR A 102 -5.70 9.61 2.56
N THR A 103 -4.39 9.43 2.40
CA THR A 103 -3.59 10.04 1.34
C THR A 103 -3.00 8.94 0.46
N LEU A 104 -3.46 8.86 -0.78
CA LEU A 104 -2.95 7.94 -1.78
C LEU A 104 -1.90 8.67 -2.61
N LYS A 105 -0.67 8.16 -2.58
CA LYS A 105 0.49 8.75 -3.24
C LYS A 105 0.95 7.83 -4.36
N PRO A 106 0.58 8.12 -5.62
CA PRO A 106 1.20 7.48 -6.77
C PRO A 106 2.72 7.68 -6.71
N THR A 107 3.45 6.68 -7.17
CA THR A 107 4.91 6.71 -7.18
C THR A 107 5.46 6.57 -8.59
N ILE A 108 6.72 6.97 -8.71
CA ILE A 108 7.54 6.78 -9.89
C ILE A 108 8.65 5.80 -9.56
N ARG A 109 8.88 4.83 -10.44
CA ARG A 109 10.04 3.94 -10.37
C ARG A 109 11.30 4.75 -10.66
N LYS A 110 12.15 4.93 -9.65
CA LYS A 110 13.42 5.67 -9.77
C LYS A 110 14.54 4.93 -9.06
N ASN A 111 15.72 4.89 -9.69
CA ASN A 111 16.91 4.22 -9.18
C ASN A 111 16.65 2.76 -8.80
N ASN A 112 16.65 2.43 -7.50
CA ASN A 112 16.44 1.10 -6.93
C ASN A 112 15.09 0.93 -6.21
N GLY A 113 14.16 1.88 -6.31
CA GLY A 113 12.87 1.80 -5.61
C GLY A 113 11.78 2.67 -6.23
N TYR A 114 10.87 3.13 -5.38
CA TYR A 114 9.73 3.97 -5.72
C TYR A 114 9.87 5.32 -5.01
N VAL A 115 9.59 6.40 -5.72
CA VAL A 115 9.66 7.77 -5.19
C VAL A 115 8.34 8.48 -5.48
N SER A 116 7.77 9.13 -4.48
CA SER A 116 6.62 10.00 -4.68
C SER A 116 7.08 11.45 -4.90
N GLU A 117 6.66 12.08 -5.99
CA GLU A 117 7.09 13.44 -6.38
C GLU A 117 6.18 14.57 -5.86
N GLY A 118 5.23 14.29 -4.96
CA GLY A 118 4.33 15.35 -4.46
C GLY A 118 3.18 15.71 -5.40
N LYS A 119 2.92 14.91 -6.46
CA LYS A 119 1.93 15.19 -7.50
C LYS A 119 0.85 14.12 -7.55
N ASP A 120 -0.34 14.51 -8.02
CA ASP A 120 -1.48 13.62 -8.28
C ASP A 120 -1.94 12.82 -7.06
N TYR A 121 -1.80 13.42 -5.88
CA TYR A 121 -2.26 12.82 -4.63
C TYR A 121 -3.78 12.84 -4.57
N ILE A 122 -4.35 11.73 -4.14
CA ILE A 122 -5.78 11.64 -3.85
C ILE A 122 -5.93 11.64 -2.34
N ILE A 123 -6.70 12.58 -1.83
CA ILE A 123 -7.00 12.71 -0.40
C ILE A 123 -8.50 12.47 -0.21
N LEU A 124 -8.84 11.58 0.71
CA LEU A 124 -10.22 11.19 1.02
C LEU A 124 -10.39 11.17 2.54
N SER A 125 -11.63 11.34 3.02
CA SER A 125 -11.95 11.10 4.43
C SER A 125 -11.82 9.61 4.78
N THR A 126 -11.43 9.28 6.01
CA THR A 126 -11.51 7.90 6.53
C THR A 126 -12.94 7.38 6.63
N ASP A 127 -13.95 8.26 6.61
CA ASP A 127 -15.38 7.91 6.58
C ASP A 127 -15.89 7.58 5.16
N SER A 128 -15.03 7.67 4.15
CA SER A 128 -15.40 7.32 2.78
C SER A 128 -15.83 5.86 2.71
N ASN A 129 -16.91 5.58 1.97
CA ASN A 129 -17.34 4.20 1.77
C ASN A 129 -16.29 3.38 0.98
N TYR A 130 -16.38 2.06 1.09
CA TYR A 130 -15.39 1.17 0.49
C TYR A 130 -15.30 1.28 -1.04
N ASP A 131 -16.42 1.51 -1.73
CA ASP A 131 -16.38 1.72 -3.18
C ASP A 131 -15.55 2.96 -3.57
N SER A 132 -15.73 4.07 -2.85
CA SER A 132 -14.99 5.32 -3.11
C SER A 132 -13.51 5.15 -2.79
N LEU A 133 -13.19 4.44 -1.70
CA LEU A 133 -11.82 4.13 -1.32
C LEU A 133 -11.14 3.23 -2.37
N GLY A 134 -11.80 2.16 -2.79
CA GLY A 134 -11.30 1.26 -3.84
C GLY A 134 -11.15 1.96 -5.19
N GLU A 135 -12.13 2.76 -5.61
CA GLU A 135 -12.04 3.55 -6.85
C GLU A 135 -10.83 4.50 -6.81
N ALA A 136 -10.59 5.16 -5.68
CA ALA A 136 -9.45 6.05 -5.53
C ALA A 136 -8.10 5.31 -5.63
N VAL A 137 -7.99 4.09 -5.12
CA VAL A 137 -6.79 3.25 -5.30
C VAL A 137 -6.54 2.99 -6.78
N ILE A 138 -7.57 2.61 -7.53
CA ILE A 138 -7.44 2.39 -8.97
C ILE A 138 -7.05 3.68 -9.71
N LYS A 139 -7.68 4.82 -9.37
CA LYS A 139 -7.30 6.13 -9.92
C LYS A 139 -5.85 6.50 -9.60
N ALA A 140 -5.37 6.22 -8.39
CA ALA A 140 -3.99 6.47 -8.01
C ALA A 140 -3.01 5.62 -8.83
N PHE A 141 -3.34 4.36 -9.13
CA PHE A 141 -2.51 3.51 -9.99
C PHE A 141 -2.43 4.01 -11.44
N GLN A 142 -3.48 4.64 -11.96
CA GLN A 142 -3.46 5.25 -13.29
C GLN A 142 -2.43 6.39 -13.43
N SER A 143 -2.06 7.01 -12.30
CA SER A 143 -1.03 8.06 -12.24
C SER A 143 0.37 7.53 -11.87
N ALA A 144 0.49 6.27 -11.45
CA ALA A 144 1.76 5.64 -11.10
C ALA A 144 2.54 5.22 -12.36
N ARG A 145 3.88 5.28 -12.32
CA ARG A 145 4.74 5.01 -13.50
C ARG A 145 6.09 4.40 -13.17
#